data_AF-A0A945NXP9-F1
#
_entry.id   AF-A0A945NXP9-F1
#
_cell.length_a   1.000
_cell.length_b   1.000
_cell.length_c   1.000
_cell.angle_alpha   90.00
_cell.angle_beta   90.00
_cell.angle_gamma   90.00
#
_symmetry.space_group_name_H-M   'P 1'
#
loop_
_entity.id
_entity.type
_entity.pdbx_description
1 polymer ?
#
loop_
_entity_poly.entity_id
_entity_poly.type
_entity_poly.pdbx_seq_one_letter_code
_entity_poly.pdbx_strand_id
1 'polypeptide(L)'
;MFFSTRFLEHVAQRIGNERRHLEHVQKERALDDEENELMQRLLQCTPELFAQYAENVEKAKEILRGKAFYDIDQLEWATNCLHETMALVSLGYYPAQICFPPIETDIVYKPFMSSEILEAVDDEQINVYRDVYRMLIRPVMERERPMMIGISVVQQKQLIATFTFCKMIKEEFPHTHITLGGNI
;
A
#
# COMPACT_ATOMS: atom_id res chain seq x y z
N MET A 1 -8.37 -10.17 18.27
CA MET A 1 -7.48 -10.17 17.08
C MET A 1 -7.61 -8.80 16.42
N PHE A 2 -6.54 -8.25 15.83
CA PHE A 2 -6.61 -6.97 15.12
C PHE A 2 -7.68 -7.06 14.01
N PHE A 3 -8.52 -6.03 13.85
CA PHE A 3 -9.71 -6.01 12.97
C PHE A 3 -10.88 -6.96 13.30
N SER A 4 -11.01 -7.49 14.52
CA SER A 4 -12.27 -8.17 14.89
C SER A 4 -13.41 -7.18 15.08
N THR A 5 -14.67 -7.60 14.92
CA THR A 5 -15.87 -6.78 15.23
C THR A 5 -15.77 -6.07 16.58
N ARG A 6 -15.43 -6.81 17.63
CA ARG A 6 -15.21 -6.27 18.99
C ARG A 6 -14.13 -5.18 19.06
N PHE A 7 -13.10 -5.27 18.22
CA PHE A 7 -12.04 -4.27 18.15
C PHE A 7 -12.52 -3.02 17.41
N LEU A 8 -13.28 -3.18 16.32
CA LEU A 8 -13.86 -2.07 15.58
C LEU A 8 -14.93 -1.32 16.40
N GLU A 9 -15.72 -2.02 17.22
CA GLU A 9 -16.62 -1.42 18.21
C GLU A 9 -15.86 -0.56 19.23
N HIS A 10 -14.72 -1.05 19.72
CA HIS A 10 -13.87 -0.29 20.63
C HIS A 10 -13.29 0.97 19.96
N VAL A 11 -12.86 0.86 18.70
CA VAL A 11 -12.40 2.00 17.89
C VAL A 11 -13.52 3.02 17.68
N ALA A 12 -14.75 2.58 17.39
CA ALA A 12 -15.91 3.46 17.24
C ALA A 12 -16.18 4.29 18.51
N GLN A 13 -16.09 3.65 19.68
CA GLN A 13 -16.20 4.36 20.96
C GLN A 13 -15.11 5.42 21.12
N ARG A 14 -13.88 5.10 20.71
CA ARG A 14 -12.74 6.01 20.78
C ARG A 14 -12.90 7.21 19.84
N ILE A 15 -13.34 6.98 18.59
CA ILE A 15 -13.73 8.04 17.65
C ILE A 15 -14.83 8.92 18.24
N GLY A 16 -15.86 8.34 18.86
CA GLY A 16 -16.92 9.11 19.51
C GLY A 16 -16.43 9.97 20.69
N ASN A 17 -15.39 9.55 21.40
CA ASN A 17 -14.75 10.35 22.44
C ASN A 17 -13.97 11.51 21.84
N GLU A 18 -13.17 11.25 20.80
CA GLU A 18 -12.38 12.27 20.11
C GLU A 18 -13.28 13.34 19.49
N ARG A 19 -14.38 12.93 18.87
CA ARG A 19 -15.37 13.86 18.30
C ARG A 19 -15.95 14.79 19.37
N ARG A 20 -16.35 14.24 20.53
CA ARG A 20 -16.85 15.04 21.66
C ARG A 20 -15.80 15.99 22.23
N HIS A 21 -14.53 15.60 22.22
CA HIS A 21 -13.43 16.47 22.61
C HIS A 21 -13.32 17.66 21.67
N LEU A 22 -13.24 17.42 20.35
CA LEU A 22 -13.17 18.50 19.36
C LEU A 22 -14.43 19.38 19.34
N GLU A 23 -15.62 18.81 19.55
CA GLU A 23 -16.88 19.57 19.70
C GLU A 23 -16.83 20.51 20.92
N HIS A 24 -16.13 20.13 21.99
CA HIS A 24 -15.93 20.98 23.15
C HIS A 24 -14.90 22.08 22.86
N VAL A 25 -13.76 21.73 22.25
CA VAL A 25 -12.72 22.68 21.85
C VAL A 25 -13.29 23.75 20.92
N GLN A 26 -14.13 23.36 19.94
CA GLN A 26 -14.78 24.27 19.01
C GLN A 26 -15.70 25.31 19.70
N LYS A 27 -16.25 24.99 20.88
CA LYS A 27 -17.05 25.93 21.67
C LYS A 27 -16.19 26.94 22.43
N GLU A 28 -14.95 26.57 22.76
CA GLU A 28 -14.03 27.41 23.50
C GLU A 28 -13.14 28.26 22.59
N ARG A 29 -12.74 27.71 21.43
CA ARG A 29 -11.91 28.38 20.41
C ARG A 29 -12.23 27.88 19.01
N ALA A 30 -11.81 28.64 18.00
CA ALA A 30 -11.80 28.13 16.63
C ALA A 30 -10.84 26.94 16.54
N LEU A 31 -11.29 25.89 15.83
CA LEU A 31 -10.43 24.78 15.42
C LEU A 31 -9.44 25.28 14.36
N ASP A 32 -8.21 24.77 14.39
CA ASP A 32 -7.26 24.99 13.31
C ASP A 32 -7.58 24.12 12.08
N ASP A 33 -6.80 24.26 11.01
CA ASP A 33 -7.08 23.58 9.74
C ASP A 33 -7.00 22.04 9.88
N GLU A 34 -6.04 21.53 10.66
CA GLU A 34 -5.86 20.08 10.90
C GLU A 34 -7.01 19.50 11.73
N GLU A 35 -7.43 20.22 12.78
CA GLU A 35 -8.56 19.86 13.63
C GLU A 35 -9.89 19.90 12.88
N ASN A 36 -10.06 20.86 11.97
CA ASN A 36 -11.23 20.91 11.09
C ASN A 36 -11.26 19.72 10.12
N GLU A 37 -10.13 19.36 9.51
CA GLU A 37 -10.05 18.19 8.63
C GLU A 37 -10.35 16.90 9.41
N LEU A 38 -9.76 16.74 10.60
CA LEU A 38 -10.02 15.60 11.46
C LEU A 38 -11.51 15.53 11.84
N MET A 39 -12.11 16.64 12.28
CA MET A 39 -13.53 16.70 12.63
C MET A 39 -14.43 16.26 11.46
N GLN A 40 -14.16 16.71 10.23
CA GLN A 40 -14.92 16.28 9.05
C GLN A 40 -14.83 14.76 8.84
N ARG A 41 -13.64 14.18 9.00
CA ARG A 41 -13.44 12.72 8.89
C ARG A 41 -14.14 11.95 10.01
N LEU A 42 -14.12 12.46 11.24
CA LEU A 42 -14.82 11.83 12.37
C LEU A 42 -16.34 11.86 12.19
N LEU A 43 -16.91 12.92 11.60
CA LEU A 43 -18.34 13.04 11.34
C LEU A 43 -18.87 12.03 10.31
N GLN A 44 -18.02 11.59 9.38
CA GLN A 44 -18.36 10.58 8.38
C GLN A 44 -18.40 9.15 8.96
N CYS A 45 -17.88 8.95 10.17
CA CYS A 45 -17.80 7.64 10.81
C CYS A 45 -19.13 7.27 11.50
N THR A 46 -20.03 6.59 10.80
CA THR A 46 -21.32 6.14 11.35
C THR A 46 -21.30 4.68 11.86
N PRO A 47 -22.21 4.29 12.77
CA PRO A 47 -22.33 2.90 13.21
C PRO A 47 -22.55 1.90 12.07
N GLU A 48 -23.32 2.29 11.05
CA GLU A 48 -23.59 1.48 9.86
C GLU A 48 -22.32 1.24 9.06
N LEU A 49 -21.48 2.28 8.94
CA LEU A 49 -20.17 2.17 8.31
C LEU A 49 -19.31 1.15 9.07
N PHE A 50 -19.21 1.28 10.40
CA PHE A 50 -18.44 0.32 11.21
C PHE A 50 -18.91 -1.13 11.06
N ALA A 51 -20.22 -1.36 10.98
CA ALA A 51 -20.78 -2.69 10.75
C ALA A 51 -20.40 -3.23 9.36
N GLN A 52 -20.49 -2.39 8.32
CA GLN A 52 -20.08 -2.75 6.96
C GLN A 52 -18.59 -3.11 6.90
N TYR A 53 -17.73 -2.30 7.52
CA TYR A 53 -16.29 -2.56 7.58
C TYR A 53 -15.99 -3.87 8.33
N ALA A 54 -16.70 -4.16 9.43
CA ALA A 54 -16.52 -5.42 10.14
C ALA A 54 -16.88 -6.63 9.28
N GLU A 55 -17.97 -6.57 8.53
CA GLU A 55 -18.37 -7.65 7.61
C GLU A 55 -17.38 -7.80 6.45
N ASN A 56 -16.98 -6.69 5.83
CA ASN A 56 -16.05 -6.68 4.71
C ASN A 56 -14.68 -7.25 5.11
N VAL A 57 -14.20 -6.92 6.31
CA VAL A 57 -12.93 -7.43 6.83
C VAL A 57 -12.96 -8.94 7.05
N GLU A 58 -14.06 -9.49 7.57
CA GLU A 58 -14.16 -10.94 7.74
C GLU A 58 -14.17 -11.64 6.38
N LYS A 59 -14.90 -11.11 5.39
CA LYS A 59 -14.85 -11.58 3.99
C LYS A 59 -13.45 -11.47 3.40
N ALA A 60 -12.77 -10.33 3.62
CA ALA A 60 -11.40 -10.12 3.15
C ALA A 60 -10.43 -11.15 3.76
N LYS A 61 -10.56 -11.45 5.06
CA LYS A 61 -9.76 -12.49 5.73
C LYS A 61 -10.05 -13.88 5.17
N GLU A 62 -11.30 -14.19 4.84
CA GLU A 62 -11.67 -15.46 4.20
C GLU A 62 -11.04 -15.59 2.81
N ILE A 63 -11.10 -14.53 2.00
CA ILE A 63 -10.44 -14.48 0.68
C ILE A 63 -8.94 -14.71 0.82
N LEU A 64 -8.28 -13.96 1.72
CA LEU A 64 -6.83 -14.02 1.92
C LEU A 64 -6.33 -15.38 2.44
N ARG A 65 -7.20 -16.15 3.13
CA ARG A 65 -6.87 -17.48 3.66
C ARG A 65 -7.38 -18.63 2.79
N GLY A 66 -8.20 -18.33 1.78
CA GLY A 66 -8.90 -19.29 0.96
C GLY A 66 -8.30 -19.44 -0.43
N LYS A 67 -8.96 -20.27 -1.27
CA LYS A 67 -8.59 -20.43 -2.68
C LYS A 67 -8.90 -19.18 -3.53
N ALA A 68 -9.83 -18.34 -3.06
CA ALA A 68 -10.17 -17.06 -3.67
C ALA A 68 -9.00 -16.06 -3.65
N PHE A 69 -7.96 -16.30 -2.83
CA PHE A 69 -6.72 -15.55 -2.85
C PHE A 69 -6.08 -15.45 -4.25
N TYR A 70 -6.24 -16.47 -5.09
CA TYR A 70 -5.67 -16.52 -6.44
C TYR A 70 -6.52 -15.80 -7.50
N ASP A 71 -7.68 -15.28 -7.11
CA ASP A 71 -8.50 -14.42 -7.96
C ASP A 71 -8.06 -12.96 -7.73
N ILE A 72 -7.58 -12.32 -8.80
CA ILE A 72 -6.95 -10.99 -8.74
C ILE A 72 -7.95 -9.94 -8.24
N ASP A 73 -9.17 -9.94 -8.77
CA ASP A 73 -10.20 -8.95 -8.42
C ASP A 73 -10.60 -9.10 -6.94
N GLN A 74 -10.71 -10.35 -6.47
CA GLN A 74 -11.04 -10.62 -5.06
C GLN A 74 -9.88 -10.26 -4.13
N LEU A 75 -8.64 -10.51 -4.53
CA LEU A 75 -7.45 -10.16 -3.76
C LEU A 75 -7.29 -8.63 -3.65
N GLU A 76 -7.48 -7.90 -4.74
CA GLU A 76 -7.45 -6.44 -4.75
C GLU A 76 -8.52 -5.87 -3.82
N TRP A 77 -9.76 -6.36 -3.95
CA TRP A 77 -10.86 -5.94 -3.08
C TRP A 77 -10.55 -6.22 -1.60
N ALA A 78 -10.06 -7.42 -1.27
CA ALA A 78 -9.73 -7.80 0.09
C ALA A 78 -8.60 -6.93 0.67
N THR A 79 -7.59 -6.60 -0.14
CA THR A 79 -6.47 -5.74 0.26
C THR A 79 -6.92 -4.30 0.50
N ASN A 80 -7.73 -3.74 -0.40
CA ASN A 80 -8.29 -2.40 -0.26
C ASN A 80 -9.19 -2.31 0.98
N CYS A 81 -10.02 -3.32 1.23
CA CYS A 81 -10.83 -3.39 2.44
C CYS A 81 -9.98 -3.30 3.72
N LEU A 82 -8.84 -4.00 3.79
CA LEU A 82 -7.94 -3.92 4.94
C LEU A 82 -7.32 -2.52 5.10
N HIS A 83 -6.91 -1.88 3.99
CA HIS A 83 -6.38 -0.52 4.02
C HIS A 83 -7.41 0.50 4.52
N GLU A 84 -8.63 0.48 3.97
CA GLU A 84 -9.69 1.39 4.38
C GLU A 84 -10.04 1.18 5.86
N THR A 85 -10.09 -0.08 6.32
CA THR A 85 -10.32 -0.40 7.73
C THR A 85 -9.22 0.17 8.62
N MET A 86 -7.96 0.11 8.20
CA MET A 86 -6.85 0.71 8.96
C MET A 86 -6.89 2.22 8.98
N ALA A 87 -7.31 2.85 7.89
CA ALA A 87 -7.53 4.30 7.86
C ALA A 87 -8.61 4.70 8.87
N LEU A 88 -9.70 3.92 8.95
CA LEU A 88 -10.76 4.11 9.94
C LEU A 88 -10.24 3.89 11.37
N VAL A 89 -9.45 2.84 11.60
CA VAL A 89 -8.84 2.57 12.92
C VAL A 89 -7.90 3.71 13.32
N SER A 90 -7.11 4.24 12.40
CA SER A 90 -6.16 5.33 12.64
C SER A 90 -6.84 6.60 13.14
N LEU A 91 -8.07 6.90 12.68
CA LEU A 91 -8.85 8.04 13.18
C LEU A 91 -9.11 7.96 14.68
N GLY A 92 -9.33 6.76 15.21
CA GLY A 92 -9.52 6.56 16.64
C GLY A 92 -8.25 6.80 17.46
N TYR A 93 -7.06 6.73 16.86
CA TYR A 93 -5.77 6.85 17.56
C TYR A 93 -4.99 8.12 17.20
N TYR A 94 -5.63 9.09 16.54
CA TYR A 94 -5.01 10.37 16.19
C TYR A 94 -4.27 11.01 17.38
N PRO A 95 -3.06 11.59 17.17
CA PRO A 95 -2.35 11.76 15.91
C PRO A 95 -1.59 10.51 15.42
N ALA A 96 -1.61 9.40 16.17
CA ALA A 96 -0.95 8.18 15.74
C ALA A 96 -1.72 7.52 14.57
N GLN A 97 -0.98 7.18 13.51
CA GLN A 97 -1.51 6.47 12.35
C GLN A 97 -1.05 5.02 12.38
N ILE A 98 -1.98 4.11 12.07
CA ILE A 98 -1.72 2.68 11.97
C ILE A 98 -1.79 2.34 10.48
N CYS A 99 -0.64 2.02 9.89
CA CYS A 99 -0.52 1.75 8.45
C CYS A 99 -0.33 0.25 8.20
N PHE A 100 -1.00 -0.30 7.18
CA PHE A 100 -0.68 -1.64 6.69
C PHE A 100 0.60 -1.50 5.86
N PRO A 101 1.68 -2.22 6.20
CA PRO A 101 2.79 -2.31 5.28
C PRO A 101 2.33 -3.01 3.99
N PRO A 102 2.73 -2.51 2.82
CA PRO A 102 3.78 -1.51 2.63
C PRO A 102 3.20 -0.12 2.30
N ILE A 103 3.60 0.91 3.06
CA ILE A 103 3.79 2.22 2.45
C ILE A 103 5.09 2.09 1.64
N GLU A 104 4.97 1.70 0.39
CA GLU A 104 6.07 1.61 -0.57
C GLU A 104 6.14 2.88 -1.42
N THR A 105 7.33 3.13 -1.98
CA THR A 105 7.71 4.32 -2.74
C THR A 105 6.65 4.71 -3.78
N ASP A 106 5.98 5.83 -3.54
CA ASP A 106 5.02 6.42 -4.47
C ASP A 106 5.80 7.20 -5.54
N ILE A 107 6.03 6.54 -6.69
CA ILE A 107 6.63 7.16 -7.86
C ILE A 107 5.47 7.69 -8.71
N VAL A 108 5.60 8.90 -9.26
CA VAL A 108 4.53 9.62 -10.01
C VAL A 108 3.92 8.81 -11.17
N TYR A 109 4.55 7.70 -11.56
CA TYR A 109 4.13 6.80 -12.62
C TYR A 109 3.18 5.69 -12.15
N LYS A 110 2.15 5.45 -12.96
CA LYS A 110 1.15 4.41 -12.72
C LYS A 110 1.64 3.05 -13.23
N PRO A 111 1.78 2.04 -12.35
CA PRO A 111 2.29 0.71 -12.73
C PRO A 111 1.35 -0.12 -13.60
N PHE A 112 0.15 0.39 -13.93
CA PHE A 112 -0.85 -0.27 -14.78
C PHE A 112 -0.89 0.26 -16.22
N MET A 113 -0.13 1.31 -16.55
CA MET A 113 -0.04 1.87 -17.90
C MET A 113 1.32 1.52 -18.51
N SER A 114 1.33 0.72 -19.59
CA SER A 114 2.58 0.30 -20.24
C SER A 114 3.42 1.47 -20.75
N SER A 115 2.79 2.58 -21.16
CA SER A 115 3.47 3.82 -21.55
C SER A 115 4.19 4.49 -20.38
N GLU A 116 3.54 4.56 -19.21
CA GLU A 116 4.13 5.17 -18.02
C GLU A 116 5.24 4.30 -17.40
N ILE A 117 5.13 2.96 -17.50
CA ILE A 117 6.23 2.06 -17.10
C ILE A 117 7.48 2.31 -17.96
N LEU A 118 7.30 2.46 -19.28
CA LEU A 118 8.42 2.71 -20.18
C LEU A 118 9.08 4.07 -19.88
N GLU A 119 8.29 5.11 -19.65
CA GLU A 119 8.79 6.43 -19.24
C GLU A 119 9.51 6.39 -17.87
N ALA A 120 8.92 5.71 -16.88
CA ALA A 120 9.50 5.59 -15.53
C ALA A 120 10.88 4.93 -15.53
N VAL A 121 11.08 3.91 -16.38
CA VAL A 121 12.32 3.15 -16.44
C VAL A 121 13.47 3.98 -17.03
N ASP A 122 13.16 4.97 -17.88
CA ASP A 122 14.10 5.92 -18.48
C ASP A 122 14.37 7.17 -17.63
N ASP A 123 13.53 7.46 -16.64
CA ASP A 123 13.66 8.65 -15.82
C ASP A 123 14.84 8.52 -14.82
N GLU A 124 15.93 9.24 -15.08
CA GLU A 124 17.11 9.24 -14.20
C GLU A 124 16.98 10.15 -12.97
N GLN A 125 15.98 11.03 -12.92
CA GLN A 125 15.78 11.99 -11.85
C GLN A 125 14.85 11.45 -10.75
N ILE A 126 13.81 10.68 -11.12
CA ILE A 126 12.75 10.25 -10.21
C ILE A 126 12.88 8.76 -9.85
N ASN A 127 13.41 7.92 -10.76
CA ASN A 127 13.45 6.48 -10.55
C ASN A 127 14.64 6.05 -9.66
N VAL A 128 14.41 6.04 -8.35
CA VAL A 128 15.38 5.61 -7.33
C VAL A 128 15.94 4.20 -7.57
N TYR A 129 15.19 3.32 -8.26
CA TYR A 129 15.64 1.95 -8.50
C TYR A 129 16.84 1.88 -9.45
N ARG A 130 17.10 2.91 -10.26
CA ARG A 130 18.33 2.97 -11.07
C ARG A 130 19.58 3.03 -10.20
N ASP A 131 19.52 3.77 -9.09
CA ASP A 131 20.63 3.84 -8.13
C ASP A 131 20.75 2.57 -7.30
N VAL A 132 19.62 1.99 -6.90
CA VAL A 132 19.59 0.68 -6.23
C VAL A 132 20.25 -0.39 -7.10
N TYR A 133 19.97 -0.41 -8.41
CA TYR A 133 20.64 -1.32 -9.34
C TYR A 133 22.15 -1.11 -9.34
N ARG A 134 22.62 0.13 -9.53
CA ARG A 134 24.05 0.46 -9.60
C ARG A 134 24.80 0.09 -8.34
N MET A 135 24.20 0.33 -7.17
CA MET A 135 24.84 0.11 -5.88
C MET A 135 24.83 -1.35 -5.44
N LEU A 136 23.74 -2.09 -5.70
CA LEU A 136 23.51 -3.39 -5.09
C LEU A 136 23.52 -4.55 -6.09
N ILE A 137 22.90 -4.37 -7.26
CA ILE A 137 22.69 -5.47 -8.21
C ILE A 137 23.87 -5.59 -9.18
N ARG A 138 24.32 -4.48 -9.75
CA ARG A 138 25.44 -4.45 -10.70
C ARG A 138 26.72 -5.10 -10.17
N PRO A 139 27.19 -4.83 -8.93
CA PRO A 139 28.40 -5.48 -8.42
C PRO A 139 28.28 -7.02 -8.32
N VAL A 140 27.07 -7.52 -8.07
CA VAL A 140 26.80 -8.98 -8.06
C VAL A 140 26.82 -9.52 -9.49
N MET A 141 26.21 -8.82 -10.44
CA MET A 141 26.22 -9.18 -11.86
C MET A 141 27.64 -9.25 -12.45
N GLU A 142 28.48 -8.27 -12.15
CA GLU A 142 29.88 -8.22 -12.61
C GLU A 142 30.71 -9.38 -12.06
N ARG A 143 30.48 -9.74 -10.79
CA ARG A 143 31.22 -10.80 -10.09
C ARG A 143 30.76 -12.19 -10.50
N GLU A 144 29.47 -12.45 -10.49
CA GLU A 144 28.91 -13.80 -10.69
C GLU A 144 28.69 -14.14 -12.16
N ARG A 145 28.51 -13.12 -13.03
CA ARG A 145 28.22 -13.26 -14.46
C ARG A 145 27.18 -14.36 -14.77
N PRO A 146 25.98 -14.28 -14.19
CA PRO A 146 24.98 -15.32 -14.35
C PRO A 146 24.52 -15.41 -15.81
N MET A 147 24.30 -16.63 -16.29
CA MET A 147 23.68 -16.86 -17.60
C MET A 147 22.15 -16.67 -17.56
N MET A 148 21.55 -16.74 -16.38
CA MET A 148 20.11 -16.63 -16.15
C MET A 148 19.82 -15.95 -14.82
N ILE A 149 18.78 -15.12 -14.79
CA ILE A 149 18.22 -14.50 -13.59
C ILE A 149 16.71 -14.78 -13.56
N GLY A 150 16.24 -15.29 -12.41
CA GLY A 150 14.82 -15.34 -12.10
C GLY A 150 14.44 -14.17 -11.19
N ILE A 151 13.43 -13.39 -11.57
CA ILE A 151 12.88 -12.34 -10.72
C ILE A 151 11.46 -12.75 -10.34
N SER A 152 11.22 -12.84 -9.02
CA SER A 152 9.90 -13.12 -8.48
C SER A 152 9.17 -11.81 -8.18
N VAL A 153 8.02 -11.60 -8.81
CA VAL A 153 7.14 -10.46 -8.61
C VAL A 153 5.89 -10.95 -7.90
N VAL A 154 5.58 -10.36 -6.75
CA VAL A 154 4.45 -10.77 -5.91
C VAL A 154 3.35 -9.71 -5.90
N GLN A 155 3.70 -8.45 -6.17
CA GLN A 155 2.78 -7.32 -6.13
C GLN A 155 2.99 -6.40 -7.34
N GLN A 156 1.90 -5.86 -7.88
CA GLN A 156 1.92 -4.94 -9.02
C GLN A 156 2.82 -3.71 -8.81
N LYS A 157 2.96 -3.24 -7.57
CA LYS A 157 3.81 -2.09 -7.23
C LYS A 157 5.32 -2.36 -7.40
N GLN A 158 5.73 -3.63 -7.48
CA GLN A 158 7.11 -4.03 -7.75
C GLN A 158 7.49 -3.96 -9.24
N LEU A 159 6.52 -3.70 -10.13
CA LEU A 159 6.74 -3.72 -11.57
C LEU A 159 7.74 -2.65 -12.02
N ILE A 160 7.67 -1.43 -11.49
CA ILE A 160 8.60 -0.35 -11.88
C ILE A 160 10.04 -0.73 -11.51
N ALA A 161 10.28 -1.19 -10.28
CA ALA A 161 11.60 -1.68 -9.86
C ALA A 161 12.07 -2.85 -10.72
N THR A 162 11.19 -3.83 -10.95
CA THR A 162 11.48 -5.03 -11.74
C THR A 162 11.88 -4.67 -13.16
N PHE A 163 11.09 -3.88 -13.87
CA PHE A 163 11.38 -3.50 -15.25
C PHE A 163 12.60 -2.59 -15.35
N THR A 164 12.85 -1.75 -14.34
CA THR A 164 14.08 -0.95 -14.25
C THR A 164 15.30 -1.84 -14.20
N PHE A 165 15.30 -2.84 -13.31
CA PHE A 165 16.41 -3.80 -13.22
C PHE A 165 16.56 -4.63 -14.50
N CYS A 166 15.47 -5.13 -15.06
CA CYS A 166 15.48 -5.89 -16.30
C CYS A 166 16.15 -5.12 -17.44
N LYS A 167 15.79 -3.84 -17.61
CA LYS A 167 16.36 -2.99 -18.64
C LYS A 167 17.86 -2.80 -18.42
N MET A 168 18.26 -2.37 -17.23
CA MET A 168 19.68 -2.07 -16.95
C MET A 168 20.56 -3.33 -17.07
N ILE A 169 20.03 -4.50 -16.66
CA ILE A 169 20.70 -5.80 -16.87
C ILE A 169 20.85 -6.09 -18.37
N LYS A 170 19.82 -5.82 -19.18
CA LYS A 170 19.89 -6.06 -20.63
C LYS A 170 20.82 -5.10 -21.37
N GLU A 171 20.95 -3.88 -20.88
CA GLU A 171 21.89 -2.89 -21.41
C GLU A 171 23.34 -3.27 -21.13
N GLU A 172 23.66 -3.68 -19.90
CA GLU A 172 25.03 -3.98 -19.47
C GLU A 172 25.44 -5.46 -19.69
N PHE A 173 24.49 -6.40 -19.65
CA PHE A 173 24.70 -7.85 -19.73
C PHE A 173 23.70 -8.52 -20.72
N PRO A 174 23.76 -8.22 -22.03
CA PRO A 174 22.70 -8.55 -22.99
C PRO A 174 22.41 -10.04 -23.15
N HIS A 175 23.43 -10.89 -22.91
CA HIS A 175 23.32 -12.35 -23.03
C HIS A 175 22.62 -13.03 -21.85
N THR A 176 22.44 -12.34 -20.73
CA THR A 176 21.78 -12.90 -19.54
C THR A 176 20.30 -13.16 -19.84
N HIS A 177 19.83 -14.40 -19.69
CA HIS A 177 18.41 -14.71 -19.80
C HIS A 177 17.68 -14.18 -18.56
N ILE A 178 16.52 -13.54 -18.73
CA ILE A 178 15.70 -13.06 -17.62
C ILE A 178 14.37 -13.79 -17.67
N THR A 179 14.01 -14.45 -16.58
CA THR A 179 12.71 -15.07 -16.38
C THR A 179 11.96 -14.31 -15.29
N LEU A 180 10.75 -13.86 -15.61
CA LEU A 180 9.84 -13.22 -14.65
C LEU A 180 8.77 -14.23 -14.25
N GLY A 181 8.47 -14.32 -12.96
CA GLY A 181 7.41 -15.18 -12.44
C GLY A 181 6.95 -14.72 -11.07
N GLY A 182 5.93 -15.39 -10.52
CA GLY A 182 5.34 -15.05 -9.22
C GLY A 182 3.84 -14.83 -9.34
N ASN A 183 3.26 -14.08 -8.41
CA ASN A 183 1.84 -13.74 -8.40
C ASN A 183 1.67 -12.43 -9.17
N ILE A 184 1.76 -12.51 -10.51
CA ILE A 184 1.68 -11.38 -11.44
C ILE A 184 0.22 -11.11 -11.79
#